data_AF-A0A6L9QEE6-F1
#
_entry.id   AF-A0A6L9QEE6-F1
#
_cell.length_a   1.000
_cell.length_b   1.000
_cell.length_c   1.000
_cell.angle_alpha   90.00
_cell.angle_beta   90.00
_cell.angle_gamma   90.00
#
_symmetry.space_group_name_H-M   'P 1'
#
loop_
_entity.id
_entity.type
_entity.pdbx_description
1 polymer ?
#
loop_
_entity_poly.entity_id
_entity_poly.type
_entity_poly.pdbx_seq_one_letter_code
_entity_poly.pdbx_strand_id
1 'polypeptide(L)'
;MRIPPVVTYRAIGGPAYLLAWEQHPDRTWWARLLWLELRRDGQVGRHARVAAGEVAPIAGQDYRSVPRERVEARHRPPSDPSDPRDPVNRAISRNRGQERYRRAVERGLRRRPEPDF
;
A
#
# COMPACT_ATOMS: atom_id res chain seq x y z
N MET A 1 -1.23 -26.97 0.86
CA MET A 1 -1.14 -25.51 1.08
C MET A 1 -2.50 -24.91 0.75
N ARG A 2 -3.15 -24.17 1.66
CA ARG A 2 -4.49 -23.60 1.42
C ARG A 2 -4.34 -22.19 0.89
N ILE A 3 -5.04 -21.86 -0.20
CA ILE A 3 -5.00 -20.52 -0.79
C ILE A 3 -5.75 -19.56 0.16
N PRO A 4 -5.18 -18.40 0.52
CA PRO A 4 -5.88 -17.41 1.33
C PRO A 4 -7.20 -16.97 0.66
N PRO A 5 -8.28 -16.77 1.43
CA PRO A 5 -9.54 -16.29 0.86
C PRO A 5 -9.40 -14.85 0.34
N VAL A 6 -10.30 -14.47 -0.56
CA VAL A 6 -10.31 -13.14 -1.18
C VAL A 6 -11.39 -12.27 -0.55
N VAL A 7 -11.06 -11.02 -0.27
CA VAL A 7 -11.98 -9.96 0.18
C VAL A 7 -12.02 -8.83 -0.84
N THR A 8 -13.06 -8.00 -0.81
CA THR A 8 -13.01 -6.70 -1.50
C THR A 8 -12.30 -5.70 -0.59
N TYR A 9 -11.42 -4.89 -1.17
CA TYR A 9 -10.73 -3.82 -0.45
C TYR A 9 -11.11 -2.47 -1.05
N ARG A 10 -11.68 -1.60 -0.21
CA ARG A 10 -12.30 -0.33 -0.63
C ARG A 10 -11.33 0.58 -1.38
N ALA A 11 -10.10 0.74 -0.91
CA ALA A 11 -9.16 1.72 -1.47
C ALA A 11 -8.75 1.40 -2.92
N ILE A 12 -8.73 0.12 -3.30
CA ILE A 12 -8.40 -0.31 -4.66
C ILE A 12 -9.64 -0.67 -5.49
N GLY A 13 -10.84 -0.64 -4.90
CA GLY A 13 -12.10 -1.02 -5.55
C GLY A 13 -12.11 -2.45 -6.10
N GLY A 14 -11.31 -3.34 -5.51
CA GLY A 14 -10.96 -4.62 -6.13
C GLY A 14 -10.61 -5.72 -5.13
N PRO A 15 -10.36 -6.93 -5.64
CA PRO A 15 -10.06 -8.10 -4.81
C PRO A 15 -8.66 -8.02 -4.20
N ALA A 16 -8.54 -8.46 -2.95
CA ALA A 16 -7.28 -8.68 -2.27
C ALA A 16 -7.32 -10.01 -1.49
N TYR A 17 -6.21 -10.71 -1.45
CA TYR A 17 -6.02 -11.89 -0.60
C TYR A 17 -5.91 -11.46 0.85
N LEU A 18 -6.73 -12.06 1.71
CA LEU A 18 -6.69 -11.86 3.15
C LEU A 18 -5.71 -12.85 3.77
N LEU A 19 -4.53 -12.35 4.15
CA LEU A 19 -3.44 -13.17 4.67
C LEU A 19 -3.58 -13.47 6.16
N ALA A 20 -4.04 -12.51 6.95
CA ALA A 20 -4.23 -12.65 8.40
C ALA A 20 -5.17 -11.55 8.93
N TRP A 21 -5.79 -11.85 10.07
CA TRP A 21 -6.35 -10.86 10.97
C TRP A 21 -5.33 -10.54 12.06
N GLU A 22 -5.05 -9.26 12.26
CA GLU A 22 -4.09 -8.76 13.24
C GLU A 22 -4.83 -7.97 14.33
N GLN A 23 -4.71 -8.39 15.58
CA GLN A 23 -5.19 -7.64 16.73
C GLN A 23 -4.08 -6.72 17.22
N HIS A 24 -4.31 -5.42 17.15
CA HIS A 24 -3.38 -4.39 17.59
C HIS A 24 -3.40 -4.19 19.11
N PRO A 25 -2.41 -3.49 19.69
CA PRO A 25 -2.33 -3.23 21.14
C PRO A 25 -3.55 -2.48 21.70
N ASP A 26 -4.19 -1.65 20.88
CA ASP A 26 -5.44 -0.94 21.18
C ASP A 26 -6.69 -1.83 21.08
N ARG A 27 -6.50 -3.14 20.89
CA ARG A 27 -7.53 -4.18 20.70
C ARG A 27 -8.34 -4.05 19.42
N THR A 28 -7.97 -3.14 18.51
CA THR A 28 -8.61 -3.05 17.20
C THR A 28 -8.15 -4.19 16.30
N TRP A 29 -9.02 -4.62 15.39
CA TRP A 29 -8.72 -5.66 14.40
C TRP A 29 -8.40 -5.04 13.05
N TRP A 30 -7.33 -5.56 12.46
CA TRP A 30 -6.78 -5.15 11.17
C TRP A 30 -6.70 -6.35 10.23
N ALA A 31 -6.88 -6.12 8.94
CA ALA A 31 -6.71 -7.09 7.88
C ALA A 31 -5.33 -6.90 7.24
N ARG A 32 -4.54 -7.97 7.16
CA ARG A 32 -3.32 -8.01 6.34
C ARG A 32 -3.66 -8.53 4.95
N LEU A 33 -3.38 -7.71 3.94
CA LEU A 33 -3.81 -7.91 2.56
C LEU A 33 -2.64 -8.02 1.59
N LEU A 34 -2.86 -8.74 0.49
CA LEU A 34 -2.00 -8.79 -0.69
C LEU A 34 -2.85 -8.72 -1.97
N TRP A 35 -2.44 -7.94 -2.96
CA TRP A 35 -3.07 -7.94 -4.29
C TRP A 35 -2.02 -7.74 -5.39
N LEU A 36 -2.42 -8.00 -6.63
CA LEU A 36 -1.59 -7.80 -7.82
C LEU A 36 -2.14 -6.62 -8.62
N GLU A 37 -1.26 -5.69 -8.97
CA GLU A 37 -1.51 -4.66 -9.97
C GLU A 37 -0.96 -5.15 -11.32
N LEU A 38 -1.83 -5.28 -12.31
CA LEU A 38 -1.43 -5.51 -13.70
C LEU A 38 -1.07 -4.18 -14.36
N ARG A 39 0.11 -4.13 -14.99
CA ARG A 39 0.61 -2.98 -15.74
C ARG A 39 0.93 -3.41 -17.17
N ARG A 40 1.10 -2.45 -18.08
CA ARG A 40 1.45 -2.73 -19.48
C ARG A 40 2.78 -3.48 -19.63
N ASP A 41 3.68 -3.30 -18.67
CA ASP A 41 5.04 -3.79 -18.63
C ASP A 41 5.24 -4.96 -17.65
N GLY A 42 4.19 -5.42 -16.95
CA GLY A 42 4.30 -6.56 -16.04
C GLY A 42 3.29 -6.59 -14.92
N GLN A 43 3.65 -7.26 -13.82
CA GLN A 43 2.80 -7.44 -12.64
C GLN A 43 3.54 -6.97 -11.40
N VAL A 44 2.87 -6.23 -10.53
CA VAL A 44 3.44 -5.72 -9.28
C VAL A 44 2.60 -6.21 -8.10
N GLY A 45 3.24 -6.93 -7.18
CA GLY A 45 2.65 -7.27 -5.90
C GLY A 45 2.56 -6.07 -4.97
N ARG A 46 1.41 -5.90 -4.33
CA ARG A 46 1.14 -4.88 -3.32
C ARG A 46 0.59 -5.53 -2.08
N HIS A 47 0.89 -4.93 -0.93
CA HIS A 47 0.34 -5.35 0.35
C HIS A 47 -0.06 -4.13 1.17
N ALA A 48 -1.01 -4.34 2.06
CA ALA A 48 -1.44 -3.34 3.03
C ALA A 48 -1.85 -4.04 4.32
N ARG A 49 -1.90 -3.26 5.40
CA ARG A 49 -2.61 -3.64 6.60
C ARG A 49 -3.60 -2.53 6.90
N VAL A 50 -4.88 -2.88 7.01
CA VAL A 50 -5.98 -1.91 7.05
C VAL A 50 -6.93 -2.25 8.17
N ALA A 51 -7.71 -1.28 8.64
CA ALA A 51 -8.77 -1.57 9.62
C ALA A 51 -9.74 -2.62 9.05
N ALA A 52 -10.24 -3.52 9.89
CA ALA A 52 -11.13 -4.59 9.45
C ALA A 52 -12.40 -4.08 8.73
N GLY A 53 -12.85 -2.86 9.03
CA GLY A 53 -13.98 -2.22 8.36
C GLY A 53 -13.72 -1.76 6.91
N GLU A 54 -12.47 -1.73 6.45
CA GLU A 54 -12.10 -1.34 5.08
C GLU A 54 -12.18 -2.50 4.07
N VAL A 55 -12.49 -3.71 4.55
CA VAL A 55 -12.65 -4.90 3.72
C VAL A 55 -14.03 -5.49 3.87
N ALA A 56 -14.56 -6.06 2.79
CA ALA A 56 -15.82 -6.80 2.82
C ALA A 56 -15.66 -8.23 2.33
N PRO A 57 -16.40 -9.19 2.93
CA PRO A 57 -16.33 -10.58 2.52
C PRO A 57 -16.94 -10.78 1.13
N ILE A 58 -16.30 -11.61 0.33
CA ILE A 58 -16.87 -12.17 -0.90
C ILE A 58 -17.60 -13.48 -0.56
N ALA A 59 -18.80 -13.65 -1.10
CA ALA A 59 -19.62 -14.85 -0.89
C ALA A 59 -18.93 -16.12 -1.43
N GLY A 60 -19.12 -17.25 -0.74
CA GLY A 60 -18.55 -18.55 -1.13
C GLY A 60 -17.10 -18.79 -0.70
N GLN A 61 -16.43 -17.80 -0.08
CA GLN A 61 -15.08 -17.95 0.46
C GLN A 61 -15.12 -18.51 1.91
N ASP A 62 -14.12 -19.33 2.28
CA ASP A 62 -13.96 -19.85 3.64
C ASP A 62 -12.90 -19.06 4.42
N TYR A 63 -13.35 -18.26 5.39
CA TYR A 63 -12.49 -17.41 6.21
C TYR A 63 -12.02 -18.08 7.51
N ARG A 64 -12.48 -19.28 7.83
CA ARG A 64 -12.21 -19.92 9.13
C ARG A 64 -10.74 -20.25 9.34
N SER A 65 -9.99 -20.45 8.25
CA SER A 65 -8.56 -20.74 8.29
C SER A 65 -7.68 -19.51 8.17
N VAL A 66 -8.25 -18.30 8.17
CA VAL A 66 -7.44 -17.07 8.16
C VAL A 66 -6.76 -16.95 9.54
N PRO A 67 -5.41 -16.89 9.59
CA PRO A 67 -4.69 -16.70 10.84
C PRO A 67 -5.19 -15.49 11.63
N ARG A 68 -5.18 -15.60 12.95
CA ARG A 68 -5.51 -14.52 13.88
C ARG A 68 -4.31 -14.28 14.78
N GLU A 69 -3.62 -13.17 14.56
CA GLU A 69 -2.34 -12.84 15.17
C GLU A 69 -2.51 -11.66 16.15
N ARG A 70 -1.70 -11.63 17.20
CA ARG A 70 -1.59 -10.46 18.08
C ARG A 70 -0.32 -9.70 17.73
N VAL A 71 -0.45 -8.41 17.45
CA VAL A 71 0.69 -7.55 17.13
C VAL A 71 1.15 -6.86 18.40
N GLU A 72 2.42 -7.08 18.75
CA GLU A 72 3.02 -6.42 19.92
C GLU A 72 3.30 -4.94 19.64
N ALA A 73 3.18 -4.07 20.66
CA ALA A 73 3.32 -2.61 20.51
C ALA A 73 4.68 -2.15 19.96
N ARG A 74 5.72 -2.99 20.07
CA ARG A 74 7.04 -2.76 19.49
C ARG A 74 7.08 -2.95 17.96
N HIS A 75 6.07 -3.61 17.39
CA HIS A 75 5.81 -3.60 15.96
C HIS A 75 4.88 -2.41 15.69
N ARG A 76 5.47 -1.29 15.24
CA ARG A 76 4.77 -0.07 14.83
C ARG A 76 3.49 -0.39 14.06
N PRO A 77 2.42 0.43 14.17
CA PRO A 77 1.28 0.27 13.30
C PRO A 77 1.82 0.31 11.85
N PRO A 78 1.46 -0.70 11.06
CA PRO A 78 2.01 -0.90 9.74
C PRO A 78 1.52 0.16 8.78
N SER A 79 2.37 0.44 7.81
CA SER A 79 2.07 1.37 6.74
C SER A 79 0.77 1.01 6.00
N ASP A 80 -0.18 1.94 6.02
CA ASP A 80 -1.30 2.01 5.11
C ASP A 80 -0.85 2.77 3.84
N PRO A 81 -0.53 2.07 2.74
CA PRO A 81 -0.12 2.72 1.49
C PRO A 81 -1.22 3.60 0.88
N SER A 82 -2.47 3.51 1.35
CA SER A 82 -3.56 4.41 0.96
C SER A 82 -3.66 5.66 1.85
N ASP A 83 -3.00 5.71 3.01
CA ASP A 83 -2.93 6.89 3.86
C ASP A 83 -1.83 7.85 3.37
N PRO A 84 -2.17 9.05 2.86
CA PRO A 84 -1.17 10.04 2.43
C PRO A 84 -0.28 10.54 3.59
N ARG A 85 -0.66 10.30 4.85
CA ARG A 85 0.11 10.67 6.05
C ARG A 85 1.07 9.58 6.50
N ASP A 86 1.06 8.42 5.84
CA ASP A 86 1.96 7.31 6.13
C ASP A 86 3.43 7.69 5.92
N PRO A 87 4.34 7.42 6.88
CA PRO A 87 5.77 7.66 6.72
C PRO A 87 6.40 6.99 5.48
N VAL A 88 5.91 5.84 5.03
CA VAL A 88 6.38 5.17 3.80
C VAL A 88 5.97 5.95 2.54
N ASN A 89 4.73 6.46 2.50
CA ASN A 89 4.27 7.35 1.42
C ASN A 89 5.01 8.69 1.43
N ARG A 90 5.41 9.19 2.61
CA ARG A 90 6.22 10.40 2.78
C ARG A 90 7.62 10.24 2.17
N ALA A 91 8.26 9.08 2.32
CA ALA A 91 9.55 8.78 1.72
C ALA A 91 9.46 8.70 0.18
N ILE A 92 8.42 8.06 -0.35
CA ILE A 92 8.15 7.99 -1.80
C ILE A 92 7.86 9.39 -2.39
N SER A 93 7.10 10.23 -1.67
CA SER A 93 6.83 11.62 -2.07
C SER A 93 8.08 12.49 -2.07
N ARG A 94 8.96 12.34 -1.06
CA ARG A 94 10.27 13.03 -1.01
C ARG A 94 11.16 12.66 -2.19
N ASN A 95 11.23 11.39 -2.56
CA ASN A 95 12.01 10.94 -3.72
C ASN A 95 11.44 11.50 -5.04
N ARG A 96 10.12 11.50 -5.23
CA ARG A 96 9.48 12.11 -6.42
C ARG A 96 9.70 13.62 -6.51
N GLY A 97 9.70 14.32 -5.37
CA GLY A 97 9.99 15.75 -5.31
C GLY A 97 11.44 16.06 -5.69
N GLN A 98 12.39 15.29 -5.17
CA GLN A 98 13.81 15.40 -5.53
C GLN A 98 14.06 15.04 -7.00
N GLU A 99 13.37 14.04 -7.54
CA GLU A 99 13.49 13.63 -8.93
C GLU A 99 12.87 14.67 -9.89
N ARG A 100 11.75 15.29 -9.50
CA ARG A 100 11.19 16.46 -10.21
C ARG A 100 12.13 17.65 -10.17
N TYR A 101 12.72 17.96 -9.02
CA TYR A 101 13.70 19.04 -8.87
C TYR A 101 14.93 18.77 -9.74
N ARG A 102 15.49 17.55 -9.69
CA ARG A 102 16.62 17.15 -10.52
C ARG A 102 16.32 17.27 -12.02
N ARG A 103 15.14 16.80 -12.48
CA ARG A 103 14.71 16.97 -13.88
C ARG A 103 14.51 18.43 -14.26
N ALA A 104 14.04 19.28 -13.35
CA ALA A 104 13.89 20.72 -13.60
C ALA A 104 15.27 21.40 -13.73
N VAL A 105 16.23 21.06 -12.85
CA VAL A 105 17.61 21.55 -12.89
C VAL A 105 18.33 21.09 -14.17
N GLU A 106 18.25 19.80 -14.52
CA GLU A 106 18.83 19.29 -15.78
C GLU A 106 18.23 19.98 -17.01
N ARG A 107 16.93 20.32 -16.98
CA ARG A 107 16.27 21.04 -18.08
C ARG A 107 16.70 22.51 -18.13
N GLY A 108 16.97 23.13 -16.99
CA GLY A 108 17.54 24.48 -16.89
C GLY A 108 18.97 24.55 -17.39
N LEU A 109 19.81 23.58 -17.04
CA LEU A 109 21.21 23.49 -17.50
C LEU A 109 21.35 23.22 -19.01
N ARG A 110 20.32 22.63 -19.64
CA ARG A 110 20.25 22.41 -21.09
C ARG A 110 19.65 23.58 -21.87
N ARG A 111 19.07 24.59 -21.20
CA ARG A 111 18.69 25.83 -21.88
C ARG A 111 19.97 26.58 -22.21
N ARG A 112 20.21 26.82 -23.50
CA ARG A 112 21.22 27.80 -23.93
C ARG A 112 20.90 29.15 -23.28
N PRO A 113 21.91 29.94 -22.89
CA PRO A 113 21.68 31.29 -22.39
C PRO A 113 20.84 32.05 -23.43
N GLU A 114 19.82 32.76 -22.96
CA GLU A 114 19.04 33.66 -23.82
C GLU A 114 20.01 34.66 -24.48
N PRO A 115 19.84 34.97 -25.78
CA PRO A 115 20.63 36.03 -26.39
C PRO A 115 20.26 37.35 -25.71
N ASP A 116 21.26 38.04 -25.16
CA ASP A 116 21.12 39.43 -24.76
C ASP A 116 20.76 40.24 -26.02
N PHE A 117 19.54 40.76 -26.06
CA PHE A 117 19.11 41.82 -26.97
C PHE A 117 18.96 43.11 -26.18
#